data_AF-A0A2R6E7L0-F1
#
_entry.id   AF-A0A2R6E7L0-F1
#
_cell.length_a   1.000
_cell.length_b   1.000
_cell.length_c   1.000
_cell.angle_alpha   90.00
_cell.angle_beta   90.00
_cell.angle_gamma   90.00
#
_symmetry.space_group_name_H-M   'P 1'
#
loop_
_entity.id
_entity.type
_entity.pdbx_description
1 polymer ?
#
loop_
_entity_poly.entity_id
_entity_poly.type
_entity_poly.pdbx_seq_one_letter_code
_entity_poly.pdbx_strand_id
1 'polypeptide(L)'
;GSRFEEGLLVWGTDGHLQYDHRGLAVFDSTGDPDPDVREFDAGDYQEQTTEKVVAFLETARGERENPVPGEDGLRVTALTEAAYRAHETGETVDARALVEDAREEHGG
;
A
#
# COMPACT_ATOMS: atom_id res chain seq x y z
N GLY A 1 25.57 0.28 0.78
CA GLY A 1 24.30 -0.23 0.23
C GLY A 1 23.42 0.95 -0.07
N SER A 2 22.73 0.97 -1.21
CA SER A 2 21.75 2.01 -1.50
C SER A 2 20.69 2.00 -0.40
N ARG A 3 20.59 3.10 0.34
CA ARG A 3 19.47 3.34 1.25
C ARG A 3 18.27 3.58 0.33
N PHE A 4 17.30 2.66 0.32
CA PHE A 4 16.07 2.90 -0.42
C PHE A 4 15.37 4.09 0.24
N GLU A 5 15.19 5.17 -0.50
CA GLU A 5 14.36 6.30 -0.09
C GLU A 5 12.93 5.97 -0.52
N GLU A 6 12.16 5.40 0.40
CA GLU A 6 10.73 5.22 0.22
C GLU A 6 10.01 6.51 0.61
N GLY A 7 8.99 6.87 -0.19
CA GLY A 7 8.15 8.02 0.08
C GLY A 7 6.79 7.85 -0.60
N LEU A 8 5.78 8.53 -0.06
CA LEU A 8 4.41 8.50 -0.55
C LEU A 8 3.93 9.94 -0.76
N LEU A 9 3.34 10.20 -1.92
CA LEU A 9 2.69 11.46 -2.25
C LEU A 9 1.23 11.18 -2.60
N VAL A 10 0.31 11.79 -1.86
CA VAL A 10 -1.13 11.64 -2.07
C VAL A 10 -1.74 13.00 -2.37
N TRP A 11 -2.32 13.15 -3.56
CA TRP A 11 -3.04 14.36 -3.96
C TRP A 11 -4.53 14.22 -3.68
N GLY A 12 -5.06 15.11 -2.85
CA GLY A 12 -6.48 15.28 -2.61
C GLY A 12 -7.04 16.50 -3.32
N THR A 13 -8.34 16.74 -3.16
CA THR A 13 -9.02 17.94 -3.67
C THR A 13 -8.63 19.22 -2.93
N ASP A 14 -8.26 19.08 -1.66
CA ASP A 14 -8.02 20.19 -0.73
C ASP A 14 -6.53 20.37 -0.39
N GLY A 15 -5.64 19.73 -1.16
CA GLY A 15 -4.21 19.76 -0.92
C GLY A 15 -3.53 18.42 -1.17
N HIS A 16 -2.36 18.21 -0.58
CA HIS A 16 -1.63 16.94 -0.71
C HIS A 16 -0.83 16.60 0.55
N LEU A 17 -0.53 15.31 0.69
CA LEU A 17 0.31 14.77 1.76
C LEU A 17 1.59 14.23 1.16
N GLN A 18 2.73 14.59 1.75
CA GLN A 18 4.02 14.00 1.43
C GLN A 18 4.59 13.32 2.67
N TYR A 19 4.87 12.02 2.55
CA TYR A 19 5.59 11.26 3.57
C TYR A 19 6.92 10.80 3.00
N ASP A 20 8.02 11.13 3.68
CA ASP A 20 9.36 10.66 3.36
C ASP A 20 10.21 10.50 4.63
N HIS A 21 11.52 10.32 4.48
CA HIS A 21 12.47 10.18 5.59
C HIS A 21 12.53 11.38 6.57
N ARG A 22 11.87 12.50 6.24
CA ARG A 22 11.78 13.72 7.05
C ARG A 22 10.46 13.83 7.82
N GLY A 23 9.55 12.88 7.66
CA GLY A 23 8.25 12.85 8.32
C GLY A 23 7.08 13.13 7.38
N LEU A 24 5.94 13.55 7.94
CA LEU A 24 4.71 13.84 7.21
C LEU A 24 4.55 15.35 7.01
N ALA A 25 4.54 15.81 5.77
CA ALA A 25 4.21 17.18 5.39
C ALA A 25 2.79 17.27 4.85
N VAL A 26 2.01 18.22 5.37
CA VAL A 26 0.63 18.49 4.96
C VAL A 26 0.57 19.84 4.24
N PHE A 27 0.13 19.82 2.99
CA PHE A 27 -0.06 21.00 2.17
C PHE A 27 -1.56 21.21 1.96
N ASP A 28 -2.04 22.44 2.17
CA ASP A 28 -3.42 22.81 1.88
C ASP A 28 -3.60 23.30 0.43
N SER A 29 -4.83 23.63 0.05
CA SER A 29 -5.17 24.13 -1.28
C SER A 29 -4.80 25.59 -1.53
N THR A 30 -4.27 26.29 -0.52
CA THR A 30 -3.99 27.73 -0.63
C THR A 30 -2.71 28.02 -1.41
N GLY A 31 -1.87 27.00 -1.61
CA GLY A 31 -0.60 27.10 -2.34
C GLY A 31 0.52 27.72 -1.51
N ASP A 32 0.40 27.72 -0.18
CA ASP A 32 1.48 28.09 0.73
C ASP A 32 2.69 27.15 0.52
N PRO A 33 3.91 27.68 0.28
CA PRO A 33 5.10 26.86 0.13
C PRO A 33 5.56 26.19 1.44
N ASP A 34 5.09 26.64 2.61
CA ASP A 34 5.48 26.11 3.91
C ASP A 34 4.44 25.11 4.44
N PRO A 35 4.71 23.78 4.40
CA PRO A 35 3.75 22.78 4.87
C PRO A 35 3.68 22.71 6.40
N ASP A 36 2.54 22.25 6.91
CA ASP A 36 2.40 21.79 8.29
C ASP A 36 3.13 20.44 8.44
N VAL A 37 4.33 20.48 9.03
CA VAL A 37 5.14 19.29 9.28
C VAL A 37 4.70 18.63 10.57
N ARG A 38 4.27 17.38 10.46
CA ARG A 38 3.81 16.55 11.58
C ARG A 38 4.79 15.43 11.84
N GLU A 39 5.03 15.19 13.13
CA GLU A 39 5.67 13.95 13.56
C GLU A 39 4.75 12.79 13.21
N PHE A 40 5.30 11.81 12.51
CA PHE A 40 4.63 10.55 12.21
C PHE A 40 5.58 9.43 12.59
N ASP A 41 5.24 8.74 13.67
CA ASP A 41 5.96 7.56 14.11
C ASP A 41 5.20 6.32 13.65
N ALA A 42 5.78 5.61 12.69
CA ALA A 42 5.23 4.35 12.20
C ALA A 42 5.64 3.16 13.09
N GLY A 43 6.39 3.39 14.17
CA GLY A 43 7.11 2.36 14.90
C GLY A 43 8.32 1.85 14.12
N ASP A 44 9.20 1.14 14.83
CA ASP A 44 10.33 0.47 14.19
C ASP A 44 9.92 -0.83 13.46
N TYR A 45 10.84 -1.40 12.69
CA TYR A 45 10.60 -2.62 11.93
C TYR A 45 10.18 -3.81 12.84
N GLN A 46 10.75 -3.90 14.03
CA GLN A 46 10.48 -4.98 14.97
C GLN A 46 9.10 -4.82 15.60
N GLU A 47 8.71 -3.59 15.95
CA GLU A 47 7.37 -3.25 16.44
C GLU A 47 6.31 -3.61 15.39
N GLN A 48 6.48 -3.15 14.14
CA GLN A 48 5.55 -3.47 13.05
C GLN A 48 5.49 -4.98 12.74
N THR A 49 6.62 -5.68 12.80
CA THR A 49 6.66 -7.13 12.57
C THR A 49 5.92 -7.88 13.68
N THR A 50 6.10 -7.43 14.94
CA THR A 50 5.40 -8.00 16.09
C THR A 50 3.89 -7.80 15.95
N GLU A 51 3.45 -6.59 15.59
CA GLU A 51 2.04 -6.29 15.36
C GLU A 51 1.42 -7.19 14.28
N LYS A 52 2.12 -7.40 13.16
CA LYS A 52 1.66 -8.31 12.07
C LYS A 52 1.45 -9.74 12.57
N VAL A 53 2.38 -10.26 13.38
CA VAL A 53 2.27 -11.63 13.92
C VAL A 53 1.13 -11.73 14.94
N VAL A 54 0.98 -10.74 15.82
CA VAL A 54 -0.13 -10.68 16.79
C VAL A 54 -1.47 -10.65 16.06
N ALA A 55 -1.61 -9.78 15.05
CA ALA A 55 -2.81 -9.67 14.25
C ALA A 55 -3.18 -11.00 13.56
N PHE A 56 -2.18 -11.72 13.04
CA PHE A 56 -2.39 -13.04 12.47
C PHE A 56 -2.92 -14.05 13.50
N LEU A 57 -2.31 -14.12 14.69
CA LEU A 57 -2.69 -15.08 15.73
C LEU A 57 -4.10 -14.80 16.28
N GLU A 58 -4.43 -13.54 16.55
CA GLU A 58 -5.76 -13.12 16.98
C GLU A 58 -6.82 -13.44 15.91
N THR A 59 -6.50 -13.21 14.62
CA THR A 59 -7.40 -13.58 13.51
C THR A 59 -7.64 -15.09 13.47
N ALA A 60 -6.57 -15.89 13.60
CA ALA A 60 -6.67 -17.35 13.60
C ALA A 60 -7.50 -17.90 14.76
N ARG A 61 -7.57 -17.16 15.88
CA ARG A 61 -8.42 -17.47 17.04
C ARG A 61 -9.85 -16.95 16.91
N GLY A 62 -10.14 -16.15 15.88
CA GLY A 62 -11.43 -15.47 15.72
C GLY A 62 -11.62 -14.28 16.67
N GLU A 63 -10.53 -13.75 17.23
CA GLU A 63 -10.52 -12.64 18.20
C GLU A 63 -10.53 -11.27 17.49
N ARG A 64 -10.20 -11.23 16.19
CA ARG A 64 -10.25 -10.05 15.34
C ARG A 64 -10.46 -10.40 13.87
N GLU A 65 -10.80 -9.39 13.08
CA GLU A 65 -10.66 -9.44 11.63
C GLU A 65 -9.20 -9.24 11.21
N ASN A 66 -8.80 -9.88 10.11
CA ASN A 66 -7.47 -9.70 9.54
C ASN A 66 -7.36 -8.26 9.01
N PRO A 67 -6.39 -7.45 9.47
CA PRO A 67 -6.20 -6.09 8.96
C PRO A 67 -5.78 -6.06 7.49
N VAL A 68 -5.21 -7.16 6.98
CA VAL A 68 -4.86 -7.34 5.56
C VAL A 68 -5.35 -8.72 5.11
N PRO A 69 -6.63 -8.83 4.70
CA PRO A 69 -7.22 -10.09 4.23
C PRO A 69 -6.48 -10.69 3.02
N GLY A 70 -6.70 -11.97 2.76
CA GLY A 70 -6.03 -12.68 1.65
C GLY A 70 -6.38 -12.09 0.28
N GLU A 71 -7.57 -11.50 0.15
CA GLU A 71 -8.05 -10.80 -1.03
C GLU A 71 -7.15 -9.61 -1.41
N ASP A 72 -6.52 -8.95 -0.43
CA ASP A 72 -5.58 -7.87 -0.71
C ASP A 72 -4.26 -8.41 -1.26
N GLY A 73 -3.81 -9.57 -0.77
CA GLY A 73 -2.67 -10.29 -1.34
C GLY A 73 -2.88 -10.60 -2.83
N LEU A 74 -4.06 -11.13 -3.19
CA LEU A 74 -4.42 -11.39 -4.59
C LEU A 74 -4.36 -10.13 -5.46
N ARG A 75 -4.88 -9.01 -4.97
CA ARG A 75 -4.86 -7.72 -5.69
C ARG A 75 -3.44 -7.20 -5.91
N VAL A 76 -2.57 -7.28 -4.90
CA VAL A 76 -1.17 -6.84 -5.00
C VAL A 76 -0.39 -7.72 -5.98
N THR A 77 -0.60 -9.03 -5.94
CA THR A 77 0.00 -9.96 -6.90
C THR A 77 -0.46 -9.66 -8.32
N ALA A 78 -1.76 -9.49 -8.55
CA ALA A 78 -2.29 -9.14 -9.87
C ALA A 78 -1.75 -7.81 -10.40
N LEU A 79 -1.61 -6.79 -9.54
CA LEU A 79 -1.01 -5.52 -9.94
C LEU A 79 0.46 -5.68 -10.35
N THR A 80 1.21 -6.51 -9.61
CA THR A 80 2.61 -6.80 -9.90
C THR A 80 2.75 -7.54 -11.23
N GLU A 81 1.91 -8.55 -11.48
CA GLU A 81 1.87 -9.25 -12.77
C GLU A 81 1.47 -8.34 -13.93
N ALA A 82 0.46 -7.49 -13.73
CA ALA A 82 0.04 -6.51 -14.74
C ALA A 82 1.19 -5.58 -15.11
N ALA A 83 2.01 -5.14 -14.14
CA ALA A 83 3.18 -4.32 -14.41
C ALA A 83 4.23 -5.05 -15.26
N TYR A 84 4.51 -6.33 -14.97
CA TYR A 84 5.40 -7.14 -15.81
C TYR A 84 4.85 -7.31 -17.23
N ARG A 85 3.57 -7.66 -17.39
CA ARG A 85 2.94 -7.84 -18.70
C ARG A 85 2.89 -6.53 -19.51
N ALA A 86 2.60 -5.40 -18.85
CA ALA A 86 2.62 -4.09 -19.49
C ALA A 86 4.02 -3.71 -19.98
N HIS A 87 5.06 -4.06 -19.22
CA HIS A 87 6.45 -3.86 -19.65
C HIS A 87 6.80 -4.70 -20.88
N GLU A 88 6.40 -5.97 -20.92
CA GLU A 88 6.70 -6.89 -22.01
C GLU A 88 5.95 -6.55 -23.31
N THR A 89 4.71 -6.08 -23.20
CA THR A 89 3.83 -5.80 -24.35
C THR A 89 3.88 -4.34 -24.81
N GLY A 90 4.25 -3.42 -23.92
CA GLY A 90 4.11 -1.98 -24.15
C GLY A 90 2.67 -1.48 -24.09
N GLU A 91 1.72 -2.32 -23.64
CA GLU A 91 0.30 -2.01 -23.57
C GLU A 91 -0.17 -1.83 -22.12
N THR A 92 -1.30 -1.16 -21.95
CA THR A 92 -1.95 -1.07 -20.63
C THR A 92 -2.66 -2.39 -20.31
N VAL A 93 -2.41 -2.94 -19.12
CA VAL A 93 -3.03 -4.18 -18.65
C VAL A 93 -3.98 -3.89 -17.50
N ASP A 94 -5.21 -4.41 -17.58
CA ASP A 94 -6.19 -4.31 -16.50
C ASP A 94 -5.90 -5.36 -15.40
N ALA A 95 -5.34 -4.90 -14.28
CA ALA A 95 -5.05 -5.77 -13.14
C ALA A 95 -6.31 -6.37 -12.50
N ARG A 96 -7.49 -5.76 -12.65
CA ARG A 96 -8.74 -6.30 -12.08
C ARG A 96 -9.21 -7.52 -12.85
N ALA A 97 -9.15 -7.47 -14.18
CA ALA A 97 -9.46 -8.60 -15.04
C ALA A 97 -8.63 -9.83 -14.65
N LEU A 98 -7.35 -9.65 -14.30
CA LEU A 98 -6.50 -10.76 -13.82
C LEU A 98 -7.01 -11.44 -12.55
N VAL A 99 -7.60 -10.67 -11.62
CA VAL A 99 -8.19 -11.22 -10.39
C VAL A 99 -9.50 -11.94 -10.69
N GLU A 100 -10.29 -11.43 -11.63
CA GLU A 100 -11.55 -12.02 -12.05
C GLU A 100 -11.33 -13.36 -12.79
N ASP A 101 -10.43 -13.38 -13.77
CA ASP A 101 -10.05 -14.58 -14.52
C ASP A 101 -9.55 -15.69 -13.59
N ALA A 102 -8.67 -15.35 -12.64
CA ALA A 102 -8.13 -16.31 -11.68
C ALA A 102 -9.21 -16.91 -10.75
N ARG A 103 -10.29 -16.17 -10.47
CA ARG A 103 -11.43 -16.67 -9.69
C ARG A 103 -12.31 -17.59 -10.52
N GLU A 104 -12.46 -17.34 -11.82
CA GLU A 104 -13.22 -18.19 -12.73
C GLU A 104 -12.49 -19.52 -13.02
N GLU A 105 -11.16 -19.48 -13.19
CA GLU A 105 -10.33 -20.68 -13.42
C GLU A 105 -10.26 -21.64 -12.22
N HIS A 106 -10.46 -21.13 -11.00
CA HIS A 106 -10.39 -21.90 -9.75
C HIS A 106 -11.74 -22.05 -9.02
N GLY A 107 -12.81 -21.49 -9.58
CA GLY A 107 -14.17 -21.49 -9.01
C GLY A 107 -15.10 -22.58 -9.57
N GLY A 108 -14.56 -23.67 -10.11
CA GLY A 108 -15.31 -24.85 -10.58
C GLY A 108 -15.53 -25.92 -9.51
#